data_AF-A0A934KH72-F1
#
_entry.id   AF-A0A934KH72-F1
#
_cell.length_a   1.000
_cell.length_b   1.000
_cell.length_c   1.000
_cell.angle_alpha   90.00
_cell.angle_beta   90.00
_cell.angle_gamma   90.00
#
_symmetry.space_group_name_H-M   'P 1'
#
loop_
_entity.id
_entity.type
_entity.pdbx_description
1 polymer ?
#
loop_
_entity_poly.entity_id
_entity_poly.type
_entity_poly.pdbx_seq_one_letter_code
_entity_poly.pdbx_strand_id
1 'polypeptide(L)'
;MTPQQLRTETEAVERWFALDNWALDHRGASLLRSSVMVSPGLENLEFSLDLQLLDKADSAGGTLKVAAAIQLIRLDAVPLSNSVRQISAGQGLVAGDHGWVYTIHGPGRVLLQVPGKADEVVIDLPSTLVQPILLLGSAHRDPILGWVWVAGGDFNCTNAQQPKVIRDACL
;
A
#
# COMPACT_ATOMS: atom_id res chain seq x y z
N MET A 1 -7.97 29.73 -0.06
CA MET A 1 -8.34 28.87 -1.20
C MET A 1 -9.69 29.32 -1.71
N THR A 2 -9.85 29.52 -3.02
CA THR A 2 -11.10 30.02 -3.60
C THR A 2 -12.04 28.86 -3.94
N PRO A 3 -13.37 29.09 -4.04
CA PRO A 3 -14.33 28.07 -4.43
C PRO A 3 -14.08 27.43 -5.81
N GLN A 4 -13.31 28.10 -6.67
CA GLN A 4 -12.91 27.61 -7.98
C GLN A 4 -11.72 26.65 -7.88
N GLN A 5 -10.75 26.95 -7.02
CA GLN A 5 -9.62 26.07 -6.70
C GLN A 5 -10.13 24.76 -6.09
N LEU A 6 -11.07 24.85 -5.15
CA LEU A 6 -11.68 23.68 -4.51
C LEU A 6 -12.36 22.73 -5.52
N ARG A 7 -12.99 23.29 -6.55
CA ARG A 7 -13.74 22.52 -7.56
C ARG A 7 -12.82 21.81 -8.54
N THR A 8 -11.78 22.48 -9.01
CA THR A 8 -10.75 21.89 -9.90
C THR A 8 -9.95 20.80 -9.18
N GLU A 9 -9.67 20.97 -7.89
CA GLU A 9 -9.03 19.93 -7.09
C GLU A 9 -9.97 18.72 -6.91
N THR A 10 -11.27 18.94 -6.66
CA THR A 10 -12.29 17.86 -6.54
C THR A 10 -12.40 17.02 -7.79
N GLU A 11 -12.48 17.66 -8.95
CA GLU A 11 -12.51 16.96 -10.24
C GLU A 11 -11.22 16.17 -10.50
N ALA A 12 -10.06 16.64 -10.04
CA ALA A 12 -8.79 15.93 -10.19
C ALA A 12 -8.76 14.64 -9.36
N VAL A 13 -9.39 14.63 -8.18
CA VAL A 13 -9.36 13.51 -7.24
C VAL A 13 -10.46 12.49 -7.51
N GLU A 14 -11.67 12.91 -7.90
CA GLU A 14 -12.68 11.98 -8.42
C GLU A 14 -12.17 11.28 -9.69
N ARG A 15 -11.44 12.02 -10.53
CA ARG A 15 -10.74 11.46 -11.68
C ARG A 15 -9.61 10.52 -11.26
N TRP A 16 -8.91 10.78 -10.15
CA TRP A 16 -7.90 9.86 -9.59
C TRP A 16 -8.51 8.53 -9.16
N PHE A 17 -9.57 8.56 -8.34
CA PHE A 17 -10.24 7.34 -7.86
C PHE A 17 -10.87 6.55 -9.02
N ALA A 18 -11.40 7.26 -10.01
CA ALA A 18 -11.90 6.64 -11.23
C ALA A 18 -10.78 6.04 -12.09
N LEU A 19 -9.62 6.70 -12.21
CA LEU A 19 -8.46 6.22 -12.97
C LEU A 19 -7.74 5.07 -12.26
N ASP A 20 -7.72 5.03 -10.93
CA ASP A 20 -7.15 3.93 -10.13
C ASP A 20 -8.00 2.66 -10.27
N ASN A 21 -9.31 2.77 -10.01
CA ASN A 21 -10.24 1.66 -10.26
C ASN A 21 -10.20 1.23 -11.73
N TRP A 22 -10.17 2.19 -12.67
CA TRP A 22 -10.02 1.88 -14.08
C TRP A 22 -8.68 1.19 -14.38
N ALA A 23 -7.55 1.64 -13.82
CA ALA A 23 -6.24 1.05 -14.08
C ALA A 23 -6.11 -0.34 -13.48
N LEU A 24 -6.73 -0.60 -12.33
CA LEU A 24 -6.85 -1.95 -11.76
C LEU A 24 -7.74 -2.84 -12.66
N ASP A 25 -8.89 -2.33 -13.12
CA ASP A 25 -9.82 -3.07 -13.97
C ASP A 25 -9.30 -3.29 -15.40
N HIS A 26 -8.45 -2.39 -15.91
CA HIS A 26 -7.99 -2.35 -17.30
C HIS A 26 -6.47 -2.56 -17.46
N ARG A 27 -5.77 -2.88 -16.38
CA ARG A 27 -4.32 -3.15 -16.35
C ARG A 27 -3.48 -2.00 -16.89
N GLY A 28 -3.82 -0.80 -16.47
CA GLY A 28 -3.07 0.42 -16.78
C GLY A 28 -1.77 0.51 -16.00
N ALA A 29 -0.83 -0.41 -16.18
CA ALA A 29 0.44 -0.45 -15.44
C ALA A 29 1.25 0.85 -15.57
N SER A 30 1.12 1.57 -16.69
CA SER A 30 1.72 2.89 -16.89
C SER A 30 1.10 3.97 -15.99
N LEU A 31 -0.19 3.90 -15.66
CA LEU A 31 -0.86 4.84 -14.75
C LEU A 31 -0.49 4.56 -13.30
N LEU A 32 -0.39 3.28 -12.91
CA LEU A 32 0.10 2.85 -11.59
C LEU A 32 1.59 3.14 -11.39
N ARG A 33 2.38 3.23 -12.49
CA ARG A 33 3.80 3.61 -12.51
C ARG A 33 4.04 5.11 -12.65
N SER A 34 3.07 5.88 -13.13
CA SER A 34 3.30 7.28 -13.44
C SER A 34 3.17 8.15 -12.19
N SER A 35 4.25 8.80 -11.81
CA SER A 35 4.25 9.96 -10.91
C SER A 35 3.50 11.17 -11.50
N VAL A 36 2.97 11.06 -12.72
CA VAL A 36 2.11 12.04 -13.41
C VAL A 36 0.83 12.35 -12.61
N MET A 37 0.41 11.47 -11.70
CA MET A 37 -0.82 11.62 -10.91
C MET A 37 -0.60 11.89 -9.42
N VAL A 38 0.64 12.19 -9.03
CA VAL A 38 1.00 12.45 -7.64
C VAL A 38 0.95 13.96 -7.43
N SER A 39 0.03 14.44 -6.58
CA SER A 39 0.12 15.82 -6.07
C SER A 39 1.53 16.01 -5.47
N PRO A 40 2.23 17.13 -5.74
CA PRO A 40 3.56 17.36 -5.16
C PRO A 40 3.58 17.03 -3.66
N GLY A 41 4.42 16.08 -3.24
CA GLY A 41 4.49 15.58 -1.86
C GLY A 41 3.82 14.23 -1.56
N LEU A 42 3.23 13.54 -2.55
CA LEU A 42 2.67 12.19 -2.40
C LEU A 42 3.54 11.09 -3.09
N GLU A 43 4.81 11.37 -3.38
CA GLU A 43 5.68 10.56 -4.28
C GLU A 43 5.99 9.14 -3.80
N ASN A 44 5.53 8.74 -2.60
CA ASN A 44 5.94 7.49 -1.94
C ASN A 44 4.80 6.48 -1.74
N LEU A 45 3.80 6.44 -2.62
CA LEU A 45 2.85 5.32 -2.61
C LEU A 45 3.54 4.03 -3.10
N GLU A 46 3.67 3.05 -2.22
CA GLU A 46 4.40 1.80 -2.47
C GLU A 46 3.51 0.77 -3.19
N PHE A 47 3.71 0.60 -4.50
CA PHE A 47 3.02 -0.39 -5.34
C PHE A 47 3.98 -1.37 -6.01
N SER A 48 5.20 -1.50 -5.48
CA SER A 48 6.32 -2.15 -6.19
C SER A 48 6.05 -3.63 -6.51
N LEU A 49 5.38 -4.37 -5.61
CA LEU A 49 5.05 -5.78 -5.80
C LEU A 49 3.87 -5.96 -6.77
N ASP A 50 2.80 -5.20 -6.58
CA ASP A 50 1.60 -5.25 -7.43
C ASP A 50 1.94 -4.96 -8.90
N LEU A 51 2.79 -3.96 -9.11
CA LEU A 51 3.31 -3.59 -10.43
C LEU A 51 4.18 -4.67 -11.08
N GLN A 52 4.96 -5.43 -10.30
CA GLN A 52 5.76 -6.55 -10.82
C GLN A 52 4.86 -7.72 -11.22
N LEU A 53 3.82 -8.00 -10.42
CA LEU A 53 2.87 -9.07 -10.70
C LEU A 53 2.02 -8.76 -11.94
N LEU A 54 1.61 -7.50 -12.12
CA LEU A 54 0.89 -7.05 -13.30
C LEU A 54 1.75 -7.20 -14.56
N ASP A 55 3.01 -6.75 -14.54
CA ASP A 55 3.94 -6.93 -15.65
C ASP A 55 4.17 -8.40 -15.99
N LYS A 56 4.29 -9.26 -14.98
CA LYS A 56 4.42 -10.69 -15.16
C LYS A 56 3.18 -11.27 -15.85
N ALA A 57 1.99 -10.86 -15.43
CA ALA A 57 0.74 -11.32 -16.02
C ALA A 57 0.62 -10.88 -17.48
N ASP A 58 0.91 -9.61 -17.78
CA ASP A 58 0.84 -9.07 -19.14
C ASP A 58 1.87 -9.71 -20.06
N SER A 59 3.12 -9.86 -19.60
CA SER A 59 4.18 -10.55 -20.36
C SER A 59 3.85 -12.01 -20.65
N ALA A 60 3.07 -12.66 -19.80
CA ALA A 60 2.61 -14.03 -19.98
C ALA A 60 1.32 -14.15 -20.82
N GLY A 61 0.70 -13.04 -21.22
CA GLY A 61 -0.63 -13.03 -21.83
C GLY A 61 -1.72 -13.58 -20.89
N GLY A 62 -1.50 -13.45 -19.57
CA GLY A 62 -2.33 -14.00 -18.51
C GLY A 62 -3.06 -12.92 -17.72
N THR A 63 -3.71 -13.32 -16.63
CA THR A 63 -4.50 -12.46 -15.74
C THR A 63 -4.19 -12.78 -14.29
N LEU A 64 -4.26 -11.81 -13.38
CA LEU A 64 -4.15 -12.08 -11.95
C LEU A 64 -5.54 -12.34 -11.35
N LYS A 65 -5.64 -13.35 -10.49
CA LYS A 65 -6.84 -13.67 -9.72
C LYS A 65 -6.52 -13.80 -8.24
N VAL A 66 -7.21 -13.03 -7.41
CA VAL A 66 -7.19 -13.25 -5.95
C VAL A 66 -8.07 -14.46 -5.64
N ALA A 67 -7.42 -15.58 -5.30
CA ALA A 67 -8.10 -16.84 -4.99
C ALA A 67 -8.40 -16.98 -3.49
N ALA A 68 -7.64 -16.29 -2.64
CA ALA A 68 -7.93 -16.10 -1.23
C ALA A 68 -7.46 -14.71 -0.81
N ALA A 69 -8.35 -13.92 -0.22
CA ALA A 69 -8.00 -12.58 0.23
C ALA A 69 -7.51 -12.61 1.68
N ILE A 70 -6.44 -11.87 1.93
CA ILE A 70 -6.00 -11.55 3.29
C ILE A 70 -7.09 -10.71 3.97
N GLN A 71 -7.36 -10.98 5.24
CA GLN A 71 -8.31 -10.23 6.04
C GLN A 71 -7.60 -9.22 6.93
N LEU A 72 -8.00 -7.96 6.87
CA LEU A 72 -7.64 -6.97 7.88
C LEU A 72 -8.45 -7.24 9.16
N ILE A 73 -7.78 -7.64 10.24
CA ILE A 73 -8.46 -8.00 11.50
C ILE A 73 -8.30 -6.95 12.59
N ARG A 74 -7.30 -6.06 12.47
CA ARG A 74 -7.06 -4.97 13.43
C ARG A 74 -6.34 -3.83 12.72
N LEU A 75 -6.70 -2.59 13.08
CA LEU A 75 -6.04 -1.37 12.63
C LEU A 75 -5.99 -0.39 13.81
N ASP A 76 -4.78 -0.04 14.25
CA ASP A 76 -4.57 0.93 15.33
C ASP A 76 -3.67 2.08 14.86
N ALA A 77 -3.94 3.28 15.35
CA ALA A 77 -2.97 4.37 15.28
C ALA A 77 -2.12 4.37 16.55
N VAL A 78 -0.79 4.29 16.40
CA VAL A 78 0.16 4.25 17.51
C VAL A 78 1.08 5.48 17.49
N PRO A 79 1.33 6.15 18.62
CA PRO A 79 2.30 7.23 18.67
C PRO A 79 3.72 6.68 18.45
N LEU A 80 4.49 7.29 17.56
CA LEU A 80 5.86 6.86 17.30
C LEU A 80 6.81 7.47 18.33
N SER A 81 7.70 6.64 18.88
CA SER A 81 8.78 7.13 19.75
C SER A 81 9.88 7.82 18.93
N ASN A 82 10.70 8.64 19.59
CA ASN A 82 11.87 9.25 18.95
C ASN A 82 12.82 8.21 18.36
N SER A 83 12.97 7.06 19.03
CA SER A 83 13.82 5.97 18.56
C SER A 83 13.28 5.34 17.27
N VAL A 84 11.97 5.14 17.15
CA VAL A 84 11.36 4.66 15.89
C VAL A 84 11.62 5.66 14.77
N ARG A 85 11.34 6.95 14.99
CA ARG A 85 11.59 8.00 13.98
C ARG A 85 13.06 8.07 13.54
N GLN A 86 14.01 7.92 14.47
CA GLN A 86 15.44 7.90 14.15
C GLN A 86 15.83 6.69 13.29
N ILE A 87 15.29 5.50 13.61
CA ILE A 87 15.54 4.28 12.83
C ILE A 87 14.95 4.42 11.42
N SER A 88 13.70 4.90 11.31
CA SER A 88 13.05 5.17 10.04
C SER A 88 13.87 6.13 9.18
N ALA A 89 14.29 7.27 9.74
CA ALA A 89 15.11 8.24 9.03
C ALA A 89 16.47 7.65 8.58
N GLY A 90 17.10 6.82 9.41
CA GLY A 90 18.34 6.11 9.06
C GLY A 90 18.19 5.13 7.90
N GLN A 91 16.97 4.69 7.59
CA GLN A 91 16.63 3.83 6.46
C GLN A 91 16.03 4.61 5.27
N GLY A 92 16.02 5.95 5.34
CA GLY A 92 15.42 6.80 4.31
C GLY A 92 13.89 6.79 4.30
N LEU A 93 13.25 6.26 5.34
CA LEU A 93 11.80 6.21 5.49
C LEU A 93 11.27 7.49 6.14
N VAL A 94 10.04 7.86 5.78
CA VAL A 94 9.35 9.04 6.32
C VAL A 94 8.35 8.61 7.39
N ALA A 95 8.50 9.15 8.59
CA ALA A 95 7.63 8.86 9.73
C ALA A 95 7.06 10.15 10.31
N GLY A 96 5.74 10.18 10.54
CA GLY A 96 5.07 11.26 11.26
C GLY A 96 5.08 11.05 12.78
N ASP A 97 4.14 11.71 13.45
CA ASP A 97 3.96 11.58 14.91
C ASP A 97 3.32 10.25 15.30
N HIS A 98 2.56 9.66 14.38
CA HIS A 98 1.87 8.38 14.55
C HIS A 98 2.24 7.44 13.40
N GLY A 99 2.09 6.14 13.63
CA GLY A 99 2.08 5.11 12.60
C GLY A 99 0.77 4.33 12.68
N TRP A 100 0.48 3.56 11.63
CA TRP A 100 -0.65 2.62 11.65
C TRP A 100 -0.13 1.21 11.81
N VAL A 101 -0.61 0.51 12.84
CA VAL A 101 -0.38 -0.92 12.99
C VAL A 101 -1.59 -1.61 12.42
N TYR A 102 -1.43 -2.25 11.27
CA TYR A 102 -2.46 -3.11 10.71
C TYR A 102 -2.05 -4.56 10.90
N THR A 103 -2.98 -5.37 11.43
CA THR A 103 -2.79 -6.81 11.56
C THR A 103 -3.64 -7.50 10.51
N ILE A 104 -2.96 -8.27 9.67
CA ILE A 104 -3.59 -9.09 8.66
C ILE A 104 -3.61 -10.56 9.07
N HIS A 105 -4.65 -11.26 8.64
CA HIS A 105 -4.81 -12.70 8.79
C HIS A 105 -4.98 -13.40 7.44
N GLY A 106 -4.31 -14.53 7.27
CA GLY A 106 -4.36 -15.34 6.06
C GLY A 106 -5.59 -16.26 5.95
N PRO A 107 -5.64 -17.09 4.88
CA PRO A 107 -4.65 -17.20 3.80
C PRO A 107 -4.75 -16.04 2.79
N GLY A 108 -3.63 -15.77 2.11
CA GLY A 108 -3.57 -14.87 0.96
C GLY A 108 -3.05 -15.63 -0.26
N ARG A 109 -3.81 -15.67 -1.35
CA ARG A 109 -3.39 -16.39 -2.57
C ARG A 109 -3.74 -15.61 -3.82
N VAL A 110 -2.73 -15.38 -4.66
CA VAL A 110 -2.87 -14.78 -6.00
C VAL A 110 -2.39 -15.77 -7.04
N LEU A 111 -3.22 -16.00 -8.04
CA LEU A 111 -2.95 -16.88 -9.17
C LEU A 111 -2.69 -16.04 -10.43
N LEU A 112 -1.71 -16.47 -11.23
CA LEU A 112 -1.55 -16.09 -12.61
C LEU A 112 -2.27 -17.12 -13.50
N GLN A 113 -3.30 -16.68 -14.21
CA GLN A 113 -4.08 -17.49 -15.11
C GLN A 113 -3.71 -17.15 -16.55
N VAL A 114 -3.07 -18.08 -17.27
CA VAL A 114 -2.71 -17.94 -18.69
C VAL A 114 -3.59 -18.88 -19.51
N PRO A 115 -4.26 -18.42 -20.58
CA PRO A 115 -5.10 -19.28 -21.41
C PRO A 115 -4.36 -20.53 -21.91
N GLY A 116 -4.98 -21.69 -21.73
CA GLY A 116 -4.41 -22.98 -22.15
C GLY A 116 -3.29 -23.53 -21.26
N LYS A 117 -2.99 -22.90 -20.12
CA LYS A 117 -2.04 -23.39 -19.12
C LYS A 117 -2.74 -23.66 -17.78
N ALA A 118 -2.08 -24.43 -16.93
CA ALA A 118 -2.49 -24.55 -15.53
C ALA A 118 -2.26 -23.22 -14.80
N ASP A 119 -3.12 -22.92 -13.82
CA ASP A 119 -2.97 -21.75 -12.96
C ASP A 119 -1.64 -21.81 -12.19
N GLU A 120 -0.87 -20.75 -12.24
CA GLU A 120 0.39 -20.59 -11.50
C GLU A 120 0.13 -19.80 -10.22
N VAL A 121 0.59 -20.28 -9.07
CA VAL A 121 0.52 -19.52 -7.83
C VAL A 121 1.68 -18.52 -7.79
N VAL A 122 1.37 -17.22 -7.76
CA VAL A 122 2.39 -16.15 -7.74
C VAL A 122 2.51 -15.46 -6.37
N ILE A 123 1.48 -15.55 -5.55
CA ILE A 123 1.55 -15.27 -4.11
C ILE A 123 0.89 -16.44 -3.39
N ASP A 124 1.59 -17.01 -2.41
CA ASP A 124 1.03 -18.00 -1.49
C ASP A 124 1.43 -17.68 -0.06
N LEU A 125 0.48 -17.18 0.72
CA LEU A 125 0.64 -16.88 2.14
C LEU A 125 -0.12 -17.91 2.95
N PRO A 126 0.48 -18.45 4.02
CA PRO A 126 -0.12 -19.52 4.80
C PRO A 126 -1.39 -19.05 5.52
N SER A 127 -2.31 -19.98 5.79
CA SER A 127 -3.54 -19.69 6.56
C SER A 127 -3.27 -19.26 8.00
N THR A 128 -2.09 -19.57 8.54
CA THR A 128 -1.65 -19.20 9.89
C THR A 128 -0.93 -17.86 9.94
N LEU A 129 -0.86 -17.12 8.82
CA LEU A 129 -0.23 -15.81 8.82
C LEU A 129 -1.03 -14.87 9.72
N VAL A 130 -0.39 -14.37 10.78
CA VAL A 130 -0.82 -13.20 11.55
C VAL A 130 0.35 -12.23 11.54
N GLN A 131 0.20 -11.13 10.80
CA GLN A 131 1.30 -10.19 10.60
C GLN A 131 0.85 -8.77 10.95
N PRO A 132 1.32 -8.22 12.09
CA PRO A 132 1.29 -6.79 12.34
C PRO A 132 2.36 -6.10 11.49
N ILE A 133 1.93 -5.07 10.78
CA ILE A 133 2.80 -4.19 9.98
C ILE A 133 2.63 -2.77 10.51
N LEU A 134 3.76 -2.14 10.83
CA LEU A 134 3.79 -0.73 11.20
C LEU A 134 3.99 0.09 9.93
N LEU A 135 2.92 0.69 9.45
CA LEU A 135 2.94 1.67 8.36
C LEU A 135 3.35 3.04 8.90
N LEU A 136 4.44 3.56 8.36
CA LEU A 136 4.93 4.91 8.61
C LEU A 136 4.30 5.87 7.62
N GLY A 137 4.27 7.14 8.01
CA GLY A 137 3.70 8.19 7.19
C GLY A 137 3.04 9.25 8.03
N SER A 138 2.14 9.98 7.40
CA SER A 138 1.37 11.03 8.04
C SER A 138 -0.06 11.03 7.54
N ALA A 139 -0.98 11.44 8.42
CA ALA A 139 -2.34 11.75 8.02
C ALA A 139 -2.36 13.14 7.38
N HIS A 140 -2.85 13.23 6.15
CA HIS A 140 -3.06 14.49 5.44
C HIS A 140 -4.56 14.72 5.31
N ARG A 141 -4.98 15.97 5.47
CA ARG A 141 -6.34 16.36 5.14
C ARG A 141 -6.38 16.71 3.66
N ASP A 142 -6.89 15.78 2.87
CA ASP A 142 -7.28 16.03 1.50
C ASP A 142 -8.65 16.73 1.48
N PRO A 143 -8.82 17.79 0.67
CA PRO A 143 -10.07 18.54 0.63
C PRO A 143 -11.27 17.72 0.10
N ILE A 144 -11.03 16.55 -0.50
CA ILE A 144 -12.03 15.78 -1.25
C ILE A 144 -12.21 14.38 -0.67
N LEU A 145 -11.12 13.64 -0.49
CA LEU A 145 -11.13 12.31 0.12
C LEU A 145 -11.28 12.37 1.65
N GLY A 146 -11.12 13.56 2.24
CA GLY A 146 -11.07 13.72 3.68
C GLY A 146 -9.69 13.34 4.22
N TRP A 147 -9.65 12.51 5.26
CA TRP A 147 -8.36 12.09 5.81
C TRP A 147 -7.74 11.00 4.94
N VAL A 148 -6.53 11.25 4.43
CA VAL A 148 -5.74 10.28 3.68
C VAL A 148 -4.44 9.97 4.43
N TRP A 149 -3.96 8.74 4.32
CA TRP A 149 -2.64 8.37 4.83
C TRP A 149 -1.62 8.42 3.70
N VAL A 150 -0.56 9.18 3.91
CA VAL A 150 0.56 9.25 2.97
C VAL A 150 1.64 8.34 3.48
N ALA A 151 1.81 7.18 2.85
CA ALA A 151 2.79 6.19 3.25
C ALA A 151 4.22 6.73 3.09
N GLY A 152 5.04 6.49 4.10
CA GLY A 152 6.47 6.85 4.09
C GLY A 152 7.39 5.63 4.21
N GLY A 153 6.81 4.43 4.17
CA GLY A 153 7.48 3.13 4.36
C GLY A 153 6.78 2.30 5.43
N ASP A 154 7.24 1.07 5.62
CA ASP A 154 6.68 0.16 6.60
C ASP A 154 7.73 -0.68 7.32
N PHE A 155 7.31 -1.33 8.40
CA PHE A 155 8.09 -2.39 9.05
C PHE A 155 7.22 -3.62 9.29
N ASN A 156 7.71 -4.78 8.85
CA ASN A 156 7.19 -6.05 9.31
C ASN A 156 7.63 -6.33 10.76
N CYS A 157 6.72 -6.16 11.71
CA CYS A 157 7.02 -6.27 13.14
C CYS A 157 7.30 -7.71 13.61
N THR A 158 7.00 -8.72 12.79
CA THR A 158 7.32 -10.13 13.12
C THR A 158 8.71 -10.56 12.67
N ASN A 159 9.38 -9.75 11.85
CA ASN A 159 10.73 -10.05 11.44
C ASN A 159 11.70 -9.89 12.63
N ALA A 160 12.30 -11.01 13.06
CA ALA A 160 13.22 -11.06 14.18
C ALA A 160 14.49 -10.20 14.01
N GLN A 161 14.83 -9.83 12.76
CA GLN A 161 15.94 -8.92 12.47
C GLN A 161 15.59 -7.46 12.75
N GLN A 162 14.31 -7.13 12.93
CA GLN A 162 13.92 -5.76 13.25
C GLN A 162 14.37 -5.37 14.66
N PRO A 163 14.84 -4.12 14.85
CA PRO A 163 15.17 -3.60 16.17
C PRO A 163 14.00 -3.83 17.14
N LYS A 164 14.31 -4.18 18.39
CA LYS A 164 13.28 -4.45 19.41
C LYS A 164 12.26 -3.30 19.50
N VAL A 165 12.72 -2.05 19.43
CA VAL A 165 11.85 -0.86 19.49
C VAL A 165 10.85 -0.75 18.33
N ILE A 166 11.17 -1.31 17.15
CA ILE A 166 10.22 -1.41 16.03
C ILE A 166 9.17 -2.47 16.32
N ARG A 167 9.60 -3.63 16.83
CA ARG A 167 8.68 -4.73 17.18
C ARG A 167 7.74 -4.35 18.32
N ASP A 168 8.26 -3.66 19.32
CA ASP A 168 7.49 -3.18 20.49
C ASP A 168 6.48 -2.08 20.09
N ALA A 169 6.69 -1.33 19.00
CA ALA A 169 5.76 -0.32 18.53
C ALA A 169 4.45 -0.90 17.95
N CYS A 170 4.39 -2.23 17.79
CA CYS A 170 3.25 -2.93 17.19
C CYS A 170 2.39 -3.69 18.21
N LEU A 171 2.70 -3.56 19.50
CA LEU A 171 2.03 -4.23 20.64
C LEU A 171 1.20 -3.23 21.43
#